data_AF-A0A7X9W9T8-F1
#
_entry.id   AF-A0A7X9W9T8-F1
#
_cell.length_a   1.000
_cell.length_b   1.000
_cell.length_c   1.000
_cell.angle_alpha   90.00
_cell.angle_beta   90.00
_cell.angle_gamma   90.00
#
_symmetry.space_group_name_H-M   'P 1'
#
loop_
_entity.id
_entity.type
_entity.pdbx_description
1 polymer ?
#
loop_
_entity_poly.entity_id
_entity_poly.type
_entity_poly.pdbx_seq_one_letter_code
_entity_poly.pdbx_strand_id
1 'polypeptide(L)'
;MEIKLDVNMTKDILTKGIRFHRETNLDSEACKKIKELTDLFVSVIFELNIVKAHTLYEPNNLSGKEIREHIDKFLKSVDIETKGFEEE
;
A
#
# COMPACT_ATOMS: atom_id res chain seq x y z
N MET A 1 10.36 -4.95 11.14
CA MET A 1 10.25 -6.16 10.30
C MET A 1 11.05 -5.89 9.04
N GLU A 2 12.14 -6.61 8.80
CA GLU A 2 12.84 -6.57 7.50
C GLU A 2 12.21 -7.61 6.58
N ILE A 3 11.54 -7.17 5.51
CA ILE A 3 11.11 -8.08 4.45
C ILE A 3 12.19 -8.04 3.37
N LYS A 4 13.01 -9.09 3.27
CA LYS A 4 13.86 -9.29 2.09
C LYS A 4 12.97 -9.72 0.92
N LEU A 5 12.64 -8.77 0.05
CA LEU A 5 11.76 -8.98 -1.09
C LEU A 5 12.57 -9.32 -2.33
N ASP A 6 12.96 -10.58 -2.43
CA ASP A 6 13.49 -11.19 -3.66
C ASP A 6 12.48 -12.21 -4.22
N VAL A 7 11.20 -11.83 -4.17
CA VAL A 7 10.06 -12.68 -4.57
C VAL A 7 9.07 -11.80 -5.32
N ASN A 8 8.52 -12.30 -6.43
CA ASN A 8 7.37 -11.70 -7.10
C ASN A 8 6.20 -11.62 -6.10
N MET A 9 6.02 -10.47 -5.43
CA MET A 9 4.90 -10.26 -4.53
C MET A 9 3.61 -10.24 -5.33
N THR A 10 2.81 -11.28 -5.18
CA THR A 10 1.45 -11.33 -5.71
C THR A 10 0.45 -10.98 -4.61
N LYS A 11 -0.72 -10.47 -5.02
CA LYS A 11 -1.86 -10.24 -4.12
C LYS A 11 -2.12 -11.46 -3.24
N ASP A 12 -2.14 -12.65 -3.84
CA ASP A 12 -2.47 -13.90 -3.15
C ASP A 12 -1.52 -14.23 -2.01
N ILE A 13 -0.23 -13.88 -2.16
CA ILE A 13 0.77 -14.05 -1.10
C ILE A 13 0.46 -13.08 0.05
N LEU A 14 0.20 -11.81 -0.25
CA LEU A 14 -0.05 -10.78 0.75
C LEU A 14 -1.38 -11.01 1.50
N THR A 15 -2.42 -11.47 0.81
CA THR A 15 -3.76 -11.64 1.40
C THR A 15 -4.03 -13.05 1.94
N LYS A 16 -3.02 -13.93 1.98
CA LYS A 16 -3.21 -15.33 2.38
C LYS A 16 -3.77 -15.47 3.81
N GLY A 17 -4.98 -16.02 3.91
CA GLY A 17 -5.66 -16.24 5.17
C GLY A 17 -6.45 -15.04 5.69
N ILE A 18 -6.47 -13.92 4.96
CA ILE A 18 -7.36 -12.79 5.23
C ILE A 18 -8.72 -13.09 4.59
N ARG A 19 -9.65 -13.55 5.41
CA ARG A 19 -11.07 -13.73 5.07
C ARG A 19 -11.89 -13.75 6.34
N PHE A 20 -13.20 -13.58 6.23
CA PHE A 20 -14.12 -13.80 7.34
C PHE A 20 -14.39 -15.30 7.50
N HIS A 21 -13.87 -15.90 8.55
CA HIS A 21 -13.96 -17.34 8.83
C HIS A 21 -15.15 -17.71 9.72
N ARG A 22 -15.82 -16.74 10.35
CA ARG A 22 -16.91 -16.95 11.32
C ARG A 22 -16.48 -17.79 12.53
N GLU A 23 -15.19 -17.70 12.88
CA GLU A 23 -14.58 -18.43 13.98
C GLU A 23 -13.60 -17.49 14.66
N THR A 24 -13.79 -17.27 15.97
CA THR A 24 -13.12 -16.21 16.73
C THR A 24 -11.60 -16.27 16.63
N ASN A 25 -10.99 -17.45 16.69
CA ASN A 25 -9.54 -17.57 16.66
C ASN A 25 -8.98 -17.29 15.26
N LEU A 26 -9.57 -17.87 14.22
CA LEU A 26 -9.19 -17.64 12.83
C LEU A 26 -9.44 -16.20 12.38
N ASP A 27 -10.53 -15.58 12.85
CA ASP A 27 -10.82 -14.17 12.60
C ASP A 27 -9.84 -13.26 13.35
N SER A 28 -9.40 -13.62 14.56
CA SER A 28 -8.34 -12.91 15.27
C SER A 28 -7.00 -12.96 14.51
N GLU A 29 -6.65 -14.10 13.92
CA GLU A 29 -5.47 -14.23 13.05
C GLU A 29 -5.60 -13.38 11.78
N ALA A 30 -6.78 -13.36 11.16
CA ALA A 30 -7.05 -12.50 10.01
C ALA A 30 -6.88 -11.01 10.38
N CYS A 31 -7.39 -10.56 11.54
CA CYS A 31 -7.21 -9.20 12.04
C CYS A 31 -5.73 -8.83 12.27
N LYS A 32 -4.93 -9.75 12.84
CA LYS A 32 -3.48 -9.51 13.02
C LYS A 32 -2.78 -9.28 11.69
N LYS A 33 -3.06 -10.13 10.69
CA LYS A 33 -2.51 -9.96 9.33
C LYS A 33 -2.95 -8.68 8.65
N ILE A 34 -4.22 -8.31 8.80
CA ILE A 34 -4.73 -7.01 8.30
C ILE A 34 -3.90 -5.88 8.90
N LYS A 35 -3.68 -5.89 10.23
CA LYS A 35 -2.86 -4.86 10.90
C LYS A 35 -1.43 -4.80 10.36
N GLU A 36 -0.77 -5.95 10.19
CA GLU A 36 0.58 -6.01 9.62
C GLU A 36 0.65 -5.43 8.21
N LEU A 37 -0.34 -5.73 7.36
CA LEU A 37 -0.45 -5.13 6.02
C LEU A 37 -0.73 -3.63 6.09
N THR A 38 -1.60 -3.18 7.00
CA THR A 38 -1.87 -1.75 7.21
C THR A 38 -0.58 -1.01 7.55
N ASP A 39 0.19 -1.50 8.52
CA ASP A 39 1.45 -0.88 8.93
C ASP A 39 2.47 -0.83 7.78
N LEU A 40 2.56 -1.89 6.98
CA LEU A 40 3.42 -1.95 5.79
C LEU A 40 2.99 -0.93 4.73
N PHE A 41 1.71 -0.92 4.33
CA PHE A 41 1.21 -0.02 3.29
C PHE A 41 1.31 1.45 3.70
N VAL A 42 0.99 1.78 4.96
CA VAL A 42 1.18 3.14 5.49
C VAL A 42 2.63 3.57 5.40
N SER A 43 3.57 2.69 5.78
CA SER A 43 5.00 2.99 5.72
C SER A 43 5.47 3.20 4.27
N VAL A 44 5.02 2.37 3.33
CA VAL A 44 5.33 2.52 1.90
C VAL A 44 4.79 3.84 1.36
N ILE A 45 3.53 4.18 1.65
CA ILE A 45 2.92 5.45 1.23
C ILE A 45 3.68 6.64 1.81
N PHE A 46 4.13 6.56 3.06
CA PHE A 46 4.93 7.58 3.69
C PHE A 46 6.26 7.80 2.97
N GLU A 47 7.01 6.73 2.69
CA GLU A 47 8.27 6.80 1.95
C GLU A 47 8.09 7.37 0.53
N LEU A 48 7.02 6.98 -0.18
CA LEU A 48 6.70 7.56 -1.48
C LEU A 48 6.47 9.08 -1.38
N ASN A 49 5.78 9.56 -0.33
CA ASN A 49 5.58 10.99 -0.13
C ASN A 49 6.89 11.73 0.19
N ILE A 50 7.82 11.11 0.92
CA ILE A 50 9.17 11.66 1.13
C ILE A 50 9.90 11.81 -0.21
N VAL A 51 9.93 10.74 -1.03
CA VAL A 51 10.56 10.78 -2.35
C VAL A 51 9.92 11.87 -3.22
N LYS A 52 8.59 11.95 -3.24
CA LYS A 52 7.84 13.00 -3.93
C LYS A 52 8.30 14.38 -3.48
N ALA A 53 8.43 14.62 -2.18
CA ALA A 53 8.90 15.90 -1.63
C ALA A 53 10.34 16.22 -2.05
N HIS A 54 11.24 15.23 -2.06
CA HIS A 54 12.62 15.43 -2.52
C HIS A 54 12.70 15.88 -3.98
N THR A 55 11.81 15.40 -4.84
CA THR A 55 11.80 15.85 -6.25
C THR A 55 11.45 17.34 -6.41
N LEU A 56 10.90 17.99 -5.38
CA LEU A 56 10.56 19.42 -5.41
C LEU A 56 11.78 20.33 -5.23
N TYR A 57 12.92 19.80 -4.77
CA TYR A 57 14.18 20.56 -4.73
C TYR A 57 14.70 20.91 -6.13
N GLU A 58 14.37 20.09 -7.14
CA GLU A 58 14.63 20.35 -8.56
C GLU A 58 13.35 20.26 -9.40
N PRO A 59 12.46 21.27 -9.34
CA PRO A 59 11.10 21.15 -9.88
C PRO A 59 11.05 20.92 -11.39
N ASN A 60 12.06 21.41 -12.12
CA ASN A 60 12.19 21.29 -13.58
C ASN A 60 12.85 19.99 -14.05
N ASN A 61 13.29 19.13 -13.13
CA ASN A 61 13.88 17.84 -13.45
C ASN A 61 12.80 16.91 -14.04
N LEU A 62 13.04 16.37 -15.24
CA LEU A 62 12.09 15.51 -15.95
C LEU A 62 11.79 14.22 -15.20
N SER A 63 12.81 13.52 -14.68
CA SER A 63 12.59 12.29 -13.91
C SER A 63 11.91 12.58 -12.59
N GLY A 64 12.23 13.71 -11.95
CA GLY A 64 11.52 14.19 -10.76
C GLY A 64 10.02 14.40 -11.03
N LYS A 65 9.67 14.99 -12.18
CA LYS A 65 8.28 15.16 -12.61
C LYS A 65 7.58 13.81 -12.83
N GLU A 66 8.20 12.89 -13.56
CA GLU A 66 7.65 11.56 -13.82
C GLU A 66 7.39 10.78 -12.52
N ILE A 67 8.34 10.81 -11.58
CA ILE A 67 8.19 10.18 -10.25
C ILE A 67 6.95 10.73 -9.53
N ARG A 68 6.78 12.06 -9.48
CA ARG A 68 5.60 12.68 -8.85
C ARG A 68 4.30 12.22 -9.51
N GLU A 69 4.25 12.21 -10.84
CA GLU A 69 3.07 11.79 -11.60
C GLU A 69 2.71 10.33 -11.34
N HIS A 70 3.70 9.43 -11.29
CA HIS A 70 3.48 8.03 -10.96
C HIS A 70 2.98 7.83 -9.53
N ILE A 71 3.54 8.54 -8.55
CA ILE A 71 3.09 8.49 -7.16
C ILE A 71 1.65 9.02 -7.04
N ASP A 72 1.33 10.14 -7.68
CA ASP A 72 -0.02 10.72 -7.65
C ASP A 72 -1.05 9.79 -8.28
N LYS A 73 -0.69 9.15 -9.39
CA LYS A 73 -1.55 8.17 -10.05
C LYS A 73 -1.79 6.94 -9.17
N PHE A 74 -0.75 6.44 -8.50
CA PHE A 74 -0.86 5.34 -7.54
C PHE A 74 -1.79 5.69 -6.37
N LEU A 75 -1.57 6.83 -5.70
CA LEU A 75 -2.40 7.24 -4.56
C LEU A 75 -3.86 7.46 -4.96
N LYS A 76 -4.10 8.03 -6.15
CA LYS A 76 -5.45 8.17 -6.70
C LYS A 76 -6.12 6.82 -6.97
N SER A 77 -5.38 5.85 -7.51
CA SER A 77 -5.90 4.50 -7.71
C SER A 77 -6.27 3.84 -6.39
N VAL A 78 -5.45 3.99 -5.34
CA VAL A 78 -5.79 3.49 -4.00
C VAL A 78 -7.08 4.14 -3.47
N ASP A 79 -7.21 5.47 -3.57
CA ASP A 79 -8.40 6.20 -3.12
C ASP A 79 -9.70 5.73 -3.81
N ILE A 80 -9.65 5.54 -5.14
CA ILE A 80 -10.78 5.03 -5.94
C ILE A 80 -11.21 3.64 -5.47
N GLU A 81 -10.26 2.71 -5.33
CA GLU A 81 -10.56 1.33 -4.93
C GLU A 81 -11.12 1.25 -3.50
N THR A 82 -10.73 2.18 -2.61
CA THR A 82 -11.26 2.23 -1.24
C THR A 82 -12.66 2.82 -1.14
N LYS A 83 -13.01 3.78 -2.00
CA LYS A 83 -14.34 4.42 -2.01
C LYS A 83 -15.43 3.57 -2.67
N GLY A 84 -15.06 2.70 -3.61
CA GLY A 84 -16.00 1.84 -4.34
C GLY A 84 -16.80 0.85 -3.48
N PHE A 85 -16.49 0.70 -2.20
CA PHE A 85 -17.20 -0.16 -1.26
C PHE A 85 -18.13 0.60 -0.28
N GLU A 86 -18.22 1.93 -0.39
CA GLU A 86 -19.12 2.74 0.47
C GLU A 86 -20.56 2.87 -0.08
N GLU A 87 -20.88 2.30 -1.26
CA GLU A 87 -22.18 2.47 -1.96
C GLU A 87 -23.07 1.20 -2.13
N GLU A 88 -22.94 0.17 -1.29
CA GLU A 88 -23.98 -0.90 -1.18
C GLU A 88 -24.59 -1.03 0.23
#